data_AF-A0A813VRZ7-F1
#
_entry.id   AF-A0A813VRZ7-F1
#
_cell.length_a   1.000
_cell.length_b   1.000
_cell.length_c   1.000
_cell.angle_alpha   90.00
_cell.angle_beta   90.00
_cell.angle_gamma   90.00
#
_symmetry.space_group_name_H-M   'P 1'
#
loop_
_entity.id
_entity.type
_entity.pdbx_description
1 polymer ?
#
loop_
_entity_poly.entity_id
_entity_poly.type
_entity_poly.pdbx_seq_one_letter_code
_entity_poly.pdbx_strand_id
1 'polypeptide(L)'
;MVSENNAIVSTEVSNNQIFKVQPTYSANDLNRIDTGQLGKIILKEYERIVVFRFSRFFKNCHMGPGPVKLLKGIDEIALQVDLRELFKTVEIVEYTKDRVPLEIILAIFYEISDPISTINLKGFPQSFLNQANVIIAGHIRGNNLGQILKEKRRIQEEAKEELIKFMVRYGVRINRFEFYSIAVQNPSVKQTSFFVNTTNVQYTSVVRNA
;
A
#
# COMPACT_ATOMS: atom_id res chain seq x y z
N MET A 1 16.78 41.24 -30.60
CA MET A 1 17.53 42.01 -29.59
C MET A 1 16.66 42.05 -28.33
N VAL A 2 17.04 41.24 -27.32
CA VAL A 2 17.43 41.70 -25.95
C VAL A 2 16.19 42.15 -25.15
N SER A 3 15.60 41.29 -24.30
CA SER A 3 15.80 41.18 -22.83
C SER A 3 15.67 42.54 -22.11
N GLU A 4 14.93 42.69 -21.01
CA GLU A 4 15.12 42.08 -19.69
C GLU A 4 13.87 42.33 -18.82
N ASN A 5 13.38 41.30 -18.14
CA ASN A 5 13.53 41.05 -16.70
C ASN A 5 12.58 41.84 -15.81
N ASN A 6 11.63 41.11 -15.22
CA ASN A 6 11.55 41.04 -13.76
C ASN A 6 11.05 39.65 -13.35
N ALA A 7 12.00 38.81 -12.94
CA ALA A 7 11.77 37.76 -11.97
C ALA A 7 11.31 38.42 -10.66
N ILE A 8 10.46 37.80 -9.84
CA ILE A 8 10.90 37.04 -8.67
C ILE A 8 9.71 36.20 -8.17
N VAL A 9 9.98 34.89 -8.10
CA VAL A 9 9.47 33.88 -7.14
C VAL A 9 8.05 33.36 -7.34
N SER A 10 7.96 32.26 -8.09
CA SER A 10 7.08 31.14 -7.76
C SER A 10 7.79 29.84 -8.17
N THR A 11 8.92 29.58 -7.50
CA THR A 11 9.61 28.29 -7.53
C THR A 11 8.87 27.33 -6.60
N GLU A 12 8.76 26.06 -7.00
CA GLU A 12 8.25 24.91 -6.22
C GLU A 12 6.74 24.94 -5.96
N VAL A 13 5.88 24.01 -6.39
CA VAL A 13 5.96 22.55 -6.31
C VAL A 13 5.04 21.97 -7.41
N SER A 14 5.54 21.85 -8.64
CA SER A 14 4.92 20.96 -9.65
C SER A 14 5.64 19.62 -9.60
N ASN A 15 5.41 18.87 -8.53
CA ASN A 15 5.89 17.49 -8.37
C ASN A 15 4.80 16.69 -7.65
N ASN A 16 3.73 16.39 -8.37
CA ASN A 16 2.85 15.29 -8.01
C ASN A 16 2.95 14.21 -9.10
N GLN A 17 4.18 13.70 -9.28
CA GLN A 17 4.31 12.27 -9.50
C GLN A 17 3.78 11.62 -8.23
N ILE A 18 2.52 11.20 -8.25
CA ILE A 18 2.06 10.11 -7.41
C ILE A 18 3.01 8.97 -7.77
N PHE A 19 4.02 8.76 -6.92
CA PHE A 19 5.11 7.84 -7.16
C PHE A 19 4.51 6.47 -7.52
N LYS A 20 4.65 6.09 -8.80
CA LYS A 20 4.42 4.72 -9.24
C LYS A 20 5.48 3.85 -8.57
N VAL A 21 5.13 3.24 -7.45
CA VAL A 21 5.83 2.05 -6.95
C VAL A 21 4.87 0.88 -7.08
N GLN A 22 4.85 0.28 -8.27
CA GLN A 22 4.45 -1.13 -8.47
C GLN A 22 5.76 -1.86 -8.77
N PRO A 23 6.05 -2.99 -8.10
CA PRO A 23 5.11 -4.10 -8.04
C PRO A 23 4.73 -4.50 -6.62
N THR A 24 3.43 -4.58 -6.38
CA THR A 24 2.92 -5.67 -5.54
C THR A 24 2.91 -6.88 -6.47
N TYR A 25 3.75 -7.87 -6.21
CA TYR A 25 3.83 -9.06 -7.07
C TYR A 25 2.42 -9.59 -7.33
N SER A 26 2.02 -9.52 -8.59
CA SER A 26 0.81 -10.15 -9.10
C SER A 26 1.08 -11.65 -9.09
N ALA A 27 0.06 -12.46 -8.81
CA ALA A 27 0.14 -13.92 -8.94
C ALA A 27 0.67 -14.38 -10.32
N ASN A 28 0.73 -13.49 -11.31
CA ASN A 28 1.31 -13.72 -12.63
C ASN A 28 2.85 -13.82 -12.68
N ASP A 29 3.59 -13.41 -11.64
CA ASP A 29 5.05 -13.60 -11.61
C ASP A 29 5.46 -15.07 -11.30
N LEU A 30 4.50 -15.90 -10.86
CA LEU A 30 4.65 -17.36 -10.77
C LEU A 30 4.82 -18.01 -12.15
N ASN A 31 4.45 -17.32 -13.24
CA ASN A 31 4.61 -17.80 -14.62
C ASN A 31 6.02 -17.60 -15.18
N ARG A 32 6.96 -16.96 -14.44
CA ARG A 32 8.40 -17.03 -14.78
C ARG A 32 9.00 -18.40 -14.48
N ILE A 33 8.26 -19.26 -13.79
CA ILE A 33 8.67 -20.62 -13.46
C ILE A 33 8.18 -21.54 -14.57
N ASP A 34 8.74 -21.34 -15.77
CA ASP A 34 8.60 -22.30 -16.85
C ASP A 34 9.12 -23.64 -16.32
N THR A 35 8.18 -24.56 -16.11
CA THR A 35 8.39 -25.85 -15.49
C THR A 35 9.01 -26.78 -16.53
N GLY A 36 10.15 -26.39 -17.10
CA GLY A 36 10.67 -26.92 -18.35
C GLY A 36 12.17 -26.72 -18.56
N GLN A 37 12.98 -26.88 -17.51
CA GLN A 37 14.34 -27.48 -17.50
C GLN A 37 14.92 -27.23 -16.11
N LEU A 38 15.07 -28.30 -15.31
CA LEU A 38 15.61 -28.31 -13.93
C LEU A 38 15.31 -27.04 -13.12
N GLY A 39 14.15 -27.00 -12.44
CA GLY A 39 13.62 -25.87 -11.66
C GLY A 39 14.60 -25.26 -10.65
N LYS A 40 15.49 -24.41 -11.16
CA LYS A 40 16.44 -23.59 -10.43
C LYS A 40 15.90 -22.17 -10.45
N ILE A 41 15.41 -21.71 -9.32
CA ILE A 41 15.08 -20.30 -9.12
C ILE A 41 16.31 -19.65 -8.51
N ILE A 42 16.74 -18.51 -9.06
CA ILE A 42 17.80 -17.73 -8.44
C ILE A 42 17.11 -16.62 -7.65
N LEU A 43 17.21 -16.71 -6.33
CA LEU A 43 16.70 -15.69 -5.42
C LEU A 43 17.68 -14.55 -5.27
N LYS A 44 17.18 -13.32 -5.37
CA LYS A 44 17.97 -12.13 -5.04
C LYS A 44 18.20 -12.05 -3.53
N GLU A 45 19.20 -11.29 -3.13
CA GLU A 45 19.59 -11.13 -1.72
C GLU A 45 18.44 -10.69 -0.81
N TYR A 46 17.55 -9.85 -1.34
CA TYR A 46 16.40 -9.30 -0.64
C TYR A 46 15.11 -10.14 -0.77
N GLU A 47 15.10 -11.18 -1.61
CA GLU A 47 13.92 -12.03 -1.81
C GLU A 47 13.98 -13.25 -0.90
N ARG A 48 12.84 -13.63 -0.33
CA ARG A 48 12.66 -14.88 0.40
C ARG A 48 11.47 -15.61 -0.16
N ILE A 49 11.59 -16.92 -0.29
CA ILE A 49 10.46 -17.80 -0.63
C ILE A 49 10.19 -18.72 0.55
N VAL A 50 8.92 -18.88 0.86
CA VAL A 50 8.40 -19.93 1.74
C VAL A 50 7.80 -21.03 0.87
N VAL A 51 8.28 -22.26 1.07
CA VAL A 51 7.87 -23.44 0.29
C VAL A 51 7.15 -24.44 1.20
N PHE A 52 6.06 -25.02 0.73
CA PHE A 52 5.47 -26.23 1.32
C PHE A 52 5.96 -27.47 0.59
N ARG A 53 6.41 -28.47 1.34
CA ARG A 53 6.82 -29.76 0.77
C ARG A 53 5.81 -30.81 1.22
N PHE A 54 5.18 -31.52 0.28
CA PHE A 54 4.04 -32.40 0.56
C PHE A 54 2.93 -31.70 1.38
N SER A 55 2.63 -30.43 1.07
CA SER A 55 1.66 -29.61 1.82
C SER A 55 2.02 -29.40 3.31
N ARG A 56 3.27 -29.68 3.71
CA ARG A 56 3.75 -29.50 5.09
C ARG A 56 4.74 -28.34 5.19
N PHE A 57 4.60 -27.60 6.28
CA PHE A 57 5.55 -26.58 6.68
C PHE A 57 6.74 -27.23 7.43
N PHE A 58 7.97 -26.98 6.98
CA PHE A 58 9.18 -27.45 7.65
C PHE A 58 9.88 -26.26 8.32
N LYS A 59 10.49 -26.44 9.49
CA LYS A 59 11.18 -25.34 10.21
C LYS A 59 12.23 -24.59 9.38
N ASN A 60 12.81 -25.25 8.37
CA ASN A 60 13.81 -24.67 7.46
C ASN A 60 13.26 -24.42 6.04
N CYS A 61 11.96 -24.25 5.86
CA CYS A 61 11.35 -24.09 4.54
C CYS A 61 11.32 -22.64 4.02
N HIS A 62 12.05 -21.73 4.68
CA HIS A 62 12.38 -20.43 4.09
C HIS A 62 13.70 -20.58 3.34
N MET A 63 13.67 -20.31 2.05
CA MET A 63 14.86 -20.39 1.21
C MET A 63 15.50 -19.00 1.16
N GLY A 64 16.74 -18.96 1.64
CA GLY A 64 17.59 -17.77 1.58
C GLY A 64 18.04 -17.46 0.16
N PRO A 65 18.86 -16.41 -0.02
CA PRO A 65 19.27 -15.96 -1.34
C PRO A 65 20.16 -16.98 -2.05
N GLY A 66 20.19 -16.91 -3.39
CA GLY A 66 20.98 -17.80 -4.23
C GLY A 66 20.15 -18.88 -4.94
N PRO A 67 20.81 -19.94 -5.45
CA PRO A 67 20.16 -20.96 -6.26
C PRO A 67 19.30 -21.89 -5.40
N VAL A 68 18.01 -21.87 -5.67
CA VAL A 68 16.97 -22.68 -5.05
C VAL A 68 16.56 -23.79 -6.01
N LYS A 69 16.69 -25.04 -5.58
CA LYS A 69 16.22 -26.22 -6.33
C LYS A 69 14.89 -26.70 -5.77
N LEU A 70 13.82 -26.56 -6.55
CA LEU A 70 12.50 -27.04 -6.19
C LEU A 70 12.23 -28.43 -6.82
N LEU A 71 11.67 -29.34 -6.04
CA LEU A 71 11.25 -30.65 -6.52
C LEU A 71 9.83 -30.55 -7.08
N LYS A 72 9.70 -30.69 -8.41
CA LYS A 72 8.41 -30.71 -9.11
C LYS A 72 7.49 -31.80 -8.53
N GLY A 73 6.22 -31.46 -8.32
CA GLY A 73 5.18 -32.38 -7.83
C GLY A 73 5.15 -32.58 -6.31
N ILE A 74 6.14 -32.09 -5.58
CA ILE A 74 6.25 -32.22 -4.13
C ILE A 74 6.30 -30.83 -3.46
N ASP A 75 7.08 -29.92 -4.04
CA ASP A 75 7.32 -28.59 -3.53
C ASP A 75 6.34 -27.59 -4.18
N GLU A 76 5.62 -26.85 -3.34
CA GLU A 76 4.71 -25.76 -3.72
C GLU A 76 5.23 -24.46 -3.12
N ILE A 77 5.33 -23.40 -3.95
CA ILE A 77 5.69 -22.07 -3.46
C ILE A 77 4.46 -21.47 -2.78
N ALA A 78 4.54 -21.30 -1.46
CA ALA A 78 3.45 -20.74 -0.67
C ALA A 78 3.39 -19.22 -0.75
N LEU A 79 4.56 -18.58 -0.64
CA LEU A 79 4.67 -17.14 -0.58
C LEU A 79 6.08 -16.71 -1.00
N GLN A 80 6.18 -15.69 -1.84
CA GLN A 80 7.41 -14.97 -2.10
C GLN A 80 7.30 -13.58 -1.47
N VAL A 81 8.30 -13.18 -0.70
CA VAL A 81 8.34 -11.89 -0.01
C VAL A 81 9.64 -11.15 -0.27
N ASP A 82 9.55 -9.83 -0.27
CA ASP A 82 10.70 -8.93 -0.26
C ASP A 82 10.96 -8.50 1.19
N LEU A 83 12.22 -8.51 1.60
CA LEU A 83 12.65 -8.07 2.93
C LEU A 83 12.87 -6.56 3.01
N ARG A 84 12.90 -5.85 1.88
CA ARG A 84 13.10 -4.41 1.85
C ARG A 84 11.87 -3.67 2.38
N GLU A 85 12.08 -2.41 2.74
CA GLU A 85 10.99 -1.50 3.06
C GLU A 85 10.08 -1.32 1.86
N LEU A 86 8.80 -1.59 2.07
CA LEU A 86 7.71 -1.47 1.12
C LEU A 86 6.84 -0.28 1.50
N PHE A 87 6.43 0.47 0.48
CA PHE A 87 5.53 1.59 0.62
C PHE A 87 4.11 1.20 0.19
N LYS A 88 3.12 1.50 1.02
CA LYS A 88 1.69 1.38 0.67
C LYS A 88 0.90 2.58 1.14
N THR A 89 0.04 3.05 0.24
CA THR A 89 -0.97 4.07 0.53
C THR A 89 -2.29 3.39 0.87
N VAL A 90 -3.00 3.95 1.84
CA VAL A 90 -4.32 3.51 2.25
C VAL A 90 -5.26 4.71 2.21
N GLU A 91 -6.36 4.58 1.47
CA GLU A 91 -7.39 5.62 1.32
C GLU A 91 -8.64 5.17 2.07
N ILE A 92 -9.11 5.99 3.00
CA ILE A 92 -10.23 5.68 3.90
C ILE A 92 -11.25 6.80 3.80
N VAL A 93 -12.49 6.43 3.51
CA VAL A 93 -13.65 7.33 3.55
C VAL A 93 -14.55 6.87 4.68
N GLU A 94 -14.74 7.70 5.69
CA GLU A 94 -15.50 7.36 6.90
C GLU A 94 -16.13 8.59 7.56
N TYR A 95 -17.21 8.39 8.31
CA TYR A 95 -17.86 9.45 9.07
C TYR A 95 -17.25 9.59 10.48
N THR A 96 -16.99 10.84 10.86
CA THR A 96 -16.62 11.18 12.25
C THR A 96 -17.80 11.05 13.21
N LYS A 97 -17.53 11.12 14.51
CA LYS A 97 -18.57 11.12 15.56
C LYS A 97 -19.62 12.23 15.39
N ASP A 98 -19.22 13.38 14.84
CA ASP A 98 -20.10 14.52 14.55
C ASP A 98 -20.81 14.41 13.18
N ARG A 99 -20.77 13.23 12.54
CA ARG A 99 -21.35 12.95 11.21
C ARG A 99 -20.76 13.77 10.07
N VAL A 100 -19.54 14.27 10.22
CA VAL A 100 -18.82 14.90 9.10
C VAL A 100 -18.09 13.82 8.30
N PRO A 101 -18.30 13.73 6.97
CA PRO A 101 -17.58 12.79 6.13
C PRO A 101 -16.12 13.23 5.96
N LEU A 102 -15.20 12.32 6.28
CA LEU A 102 -13.77 12.52 6.11
C LEU A 102 -13.20 11.53 5.12
N GLU A 103 -12.25 12.01 4.33
CA GLU A 103 -11.37 11.22 3.48
C GLU A 103 -9.94 11.38 4.00
N ILE A 104 -9.34 10.27 4.40
CA ILE A 104 -7.98 10.23 4.90
C ILE A 104 -7.12 9.40 3.96
N ILE A 105 -6.01 9.98 3.54
CA ILE A 105 -4.94 9.29 2.83
C ILE A 105 -3.79 9.08 3.81
N LEU A 106 -3.37 7.84 3.95
CA LEU A 106 -2.32 7.39 4.85
C LEU A 106 -1.16 6.79 4.05
N ALA A 107 0.06 7.13 4.46
CA ALA A 107 1.29 6.50 4.00
C ALA A 107 1.81 5.51 5.05
N ILE A 108 2.00 4.25 4.66
CA ILE A 108 2.59 3.22 5.51
C ILE A 108 3.85 2.67 4.86
N PHE A 109 4.94 2.69 5.62
CA PHE A 109 6.19 2.05 5.28
C PHE A 109 6.39 0.87 6.22
N TYR A 110 6.54 -0.32 5.66
CA TYR A 110 6.71 -1.55 6.43
C TYR A 110 7.73 -2.46 5.75
N GLU A 111 8.36 -3.31 6.55
CA GLU A 111 9.25 -4.37 6.09
C GLU A 111 8.80 -5.70 6.69
N ILE A 112 9.17 -6.79 6.04
CA ILE A 112 8.91 -8.14 6.54
C ILE A 112 10.15 -8.59 7.32
N SER A 113 10.02 -8.67 8.64
CA SER A 113 11.11 -9.10 9.52
C SER A 113 11.23 -10.62 9.59
N ASP A 114 10.11 -11.35 9.55
CA ASP A 114 10.08 -12.80 9.50
C ASP A 114 9.15 -13.33 8.39
N PRO A 115 9.70 -13.86 7.29
CA PRO A 115 8.91 -14.38 6.18
C PRO A 115 8.08 -15.61 6.56
N ILE A 116 8.49 -16.36 7.59
CA ILE A 116 7.75 -17.53 8.07
C ILE A 116 6.45 -17.10 8.71
N SER A 117 6.50 -16.15 9.65
CA SER A 117 5.30 -15.70 10.37
C SER A 117 4.23 -15.10 9.45
N THR A 118 4.63 -14.54 8.29
CA THR A 118 3.70 -13.97 7.30
C THR A 118 2.74 -15.01 6.72
N ILE A 119 3.11 -16.30 6.67
CA ILE A 119 2.22 -17.35 6.12
C ILE A 119 0.93 -17.52 6.92
N ASN A 120 0.94 -17.15 8.20
CA ASN A 120 -0.23 -17.23 9.06
C ASN A 120 -1.29 -16.20 8.65
N LEU A 121 -0.93 -15.20 7.85
CA LEU A 121 -1.82 -14.21 7.29
C LEU A 121 -2.12 -14.54 5.81
N LYS A 122 -3.30 -15.12 5.57
CA LYS A 122 -3.76 -15.39 4.20
C LYS A 122 -3.96 -14.07 3.45
N GLY A 123 -3.49 -14.02 2.20
CA GLY A 123 -3.72 -12.88 1.31
C GLY A 123 -2.97 -11.61 1.72
N PHE A 124 -1.83 -11.73 2.38
CA PHE A 124 -0.87 -10.63 2.48
C PHE A 124 -0.48 -10.17 1.06
N PRO A 125 -0.48 -8.87 0.72
CA PRO A 125 -0.58 -7.69 1.59
C PRO A 125 -1.98 -7.09 1.78
N GLN A 126 -3.02 -7.61 1.11
CA GLN A 126 -4.37 -7.03 1.18
C GLN A 126 -4.94 -7.10 2.60
N SER A 127 -4.76 -8.21 3.30
CA SER A 127 -5.23 -8.37 4.69
C SER A 127 -4.59 -7.36 5.64
N PHE A 128 -3.34 -6.97 5.39
CA PHE A 128 -2.66 -5.91 6.13
C PHE A 128 -3.32 -4.54 5.91
N LEU A 129 -3.61 -4.19 4.65
CA LEU A 129 -4.29 -2.93 4.31
C LEU A 129 -5.71 -2.88 4.88
N ASN A 130 -6.44 -4.00 4.82
CA ASN A 130 -7.77 -4.11 5.41
C ASN A 130 -7.74 -3.91 6.94
N GLN A 131 -6.74 -4.46 7.62
CA GLN A 131 -6.59 -4.25 9.06
C GLN A 131 -6.26 -2.78 9.39
N ALA A 132 -5.38 -2.15 8.61
CA ALA A 132 -5.07 -0.73 8.76
C ALA A 132 -6.33 0.14 8.55
N ASN A 133 -7.14 -0.17 7.54
CA ASN A 133 -8.43 0.48 7.29
C ASN A 133 -9.35 0.39 8.50
N VAL A 134 -9.54 -0.81 9.06
CA VAL A 134 -10.44 -1.04 10.21
C VAL A 134 -10.01 -0.24 11.44
N ILE A 135 -8.71 -0.26 11.76
CA ILE A 135 -8.16 0.46 12.92
C ILE A 135 -8.38 1.96 12.75
N ILE A 136 -7.99 2.51 11.60
CA ILE A 136 -8.08 3.96 11.37
C ILE A 136 -9.53 4.43 11.29
N ALA A 137 -10.40 3.68 10.61
CA ALA A 137 -11.83 3.98 10.62
C ALA A 137 -12.41 3.93 12.05
N GLY A 138 -11.93 3.04 12.91
CA GLY A 138 -12.29 3.00 14.33
C GLY A 138 -11.92 4.29 15.06
N HIS A 139 -10.69 4.77 14.89
CA HIS A 139 -10.22 6.04 15.46
C HIS A 139 -10.98 7.25 14.91
N ILE A 140 -11.32 7.28 13.62
CA ILE A 140 -12.13 8.34 13.01
C ILE A 140 -13.55 8.36 13.61
N ARG A 141 -14.21 7.19 13.68
CA ARG A 141 -15.58 7.09 14.23
C ARG A 141 -15.66 7.46 15.70
N GLY A 142 -14.60 7.21 16.47
CA GLY A 142 -14.54 7.50 17.91
C GLY A 142 -14.32 8.98 18.26
N ASN A 143 -13.78 9.77 17.33
CA ASN A 143 -13.36 11.15 17.59
C ASN A 143 -14.19 12.18 16.79
N ASN A 144 -14.29 13.38 17.34
CA ASN A 144 -14.88 14.53 16.67
C ASN A 144 -13.91 15.12 15.63
N LEU A 145 -14.41 15.80 14.60
CA LEU A 145 -13.55 16.41 13.57
C LEU A 145 -12.51 17.36 14.19
N GLY A 146 -12.95 18.24 15.08
CA GLY A 146 -12.06 19.19 15.75
C GLY A 146 -10.96 18.51 16.57
N GLN A 147 -11.26 17.37 17.18
CA GLN A 147 -10.26 16.57 17.91
C GLN A 147 -9.27 15.93 16.95
N ILE A 148 -9.74 15.36 15.83
CA ILE A 148 -8.87 14.75 14.81
C ILE A 148 -7.87 15.78 14.27
N LEU A 149 -8.32 17.00 13.99
CA LEU A 149 -7.46 18.07 13.48
C LEU A 149 -6.48 18.59 14.55
N LYS A 150 -6.93 18.74 15.80
CA LYS A 150 -6.10 19.27 16.90
C LYS A 150 -5.09 18.25 17.42
N GLU A 151 -5.49 16.99 17.53
CA GLU A 151 -4.74 15.91 18.17
C GLU A 151 -4.25 14.85 17.16
N LYS A 152 -4.10 15.24 15.89
CA LYS A 152 -3.64 14.38 14.78
C LYS A 152 -2.49 13.44 15.17
N ARG A 153 -1.45 13.98 15.83
CA ARG A 153 -0.26 13.21 16.23
C ARG A 153 -0.57 12.13 17.26
N ARG A 154 -1.44 12.41 18.23
CA ARG A 154 -1.85 11.44 19.26
C ARG A 154 -2.59 10.27 18.62
N ILE A 155 -3.60 10.58 17.81
CA ILE A 155 -4.40 9.57 17.10
C ILE A 155 -3.53 8.73 16.15
N GLN A 156 -2.60 9.37 15.46
CA GLN A 156 -1.67 8.68 14.56
C GLN A 156 -0.79 7.67 15.30
N GLU A 157 -0.25 8.03 16.47
CA GLU A 157 0.59 7.10 17.26
C GLU A 157 -0.25 5.98 17.88
N GLU A 158 -1.42 6.29 18.44
CA GLU A 158 -2.33 5.28 19.00
C GLU A 158 -2.72 4.22 17.96
N ALA A 159 -3.10 4.67 16.76
CA ALA A 159 -3.47 3.75 15.69
C ALA A 159 -2.28 2.95 15.15
N LYS A 160 -1.09 3.56 15.09
CA LYS A 160 0.16 2.87 14.75
C LYS A 160 0.48 1.80 15.76
N GLU A 161 0.41 2.09 17.06
CA GLU A 161 0.64 1.11 18.12
C GLU A 161 -0.33 -0.06 18.05
N GLU A 162 -1.60 0.21 17.80
CA GLU A 162 -2.63 -0.82 17.62
C GLU A 162 -2.32 -1.72 16.42
N LEU A 163 -1.93 -1.12 15.29
CA LEU A 163 -1.55 -1.86 14.09
C LEU A 163 -0.28 -2.68 14.32
N ILE A 164 0.73 -2.14 15.00
CA ILE A 164 1.96 -2.87 15.37
C ILE A 164 1.63 -4.07 16.26
N LYS A 165 0.81 -3.89 17.30
CA LYS A 165 0.40 -4.99 18.22
C LYS A 165 -0.25 -6.14 17.46
N PHE A 166 -0.98 -5.86 16.37
CA PHE A 166 -1.55 -6.88 15.52
C PHE A 166 -0.51 -7.53 14.60
N MET A 167 0.35 -6.72 13.95
CA MET A 167 1.24 -7.15 12.88
C MET A 167 2.54 -7.83 13.33
N VAL A 168 2.97 -7.58 14.57
CA VAL A 168 4.17 -8.25 15.15
C VAL A 168 4.04 -9.77 15.11
N ARG A 169 2.84 -10.32 15.30
CA ARG A 169 2.58 -11.78 15.25
C ARG A 169 2.76 -12.38 13.85
N TYR A 170 2.72 -11.55 12.81
CA TYR A 170 2.87 -11.94 11.41
C TYR A 170 4.24 -11.61 10.85
N GLY A 171 5.20 -11.19 11.68
CA GLY A 171 6.55 -10.88 11.21
C GLY A 171 6.63 -9.63 10.33
N VAL A 172 5.71 -8.68 10.52
CA VAL A 172 5.71 -7.40 9.81
C VAL A 172 6.11 -6.28 10.76
N ARG A 173 7.14 -5.52 10.39
CA ARG A 173 7.60 -4.33 11.12
C ARG A 173 7.14 -3.09 10.39
N ILE A 174 6.55 -2.15 11.13
CA ILE A 174 6.08 -0.87 10.59
C ILE A 174 7.11 0.19 10.96
N ASN A 175 7.77 0.75 9.95
CA ASN A 175 8.82 1.74 10.12
C ASN A 175 8.24 3.15 10.20
N ARG A 176 7.24 3.44 9.37
CA ARG A 176 6.59 4.76 9.32
C ARG A 176 5.10 4.63 9.06
N PHE A 177 4.33 5.47 9.76
CA PHE A 177 2.88 5.52 9.69
C PHE A 177 2.44 6.98 9.78
N GLU A 178 1.99 7.58 8.69
CA GLU A 178 1.76 9.02 8.58
C GLU A 178 0.50 9.38 7.80
N PHE A 179 -0.38 10.21 8.39
CA PHE A 179 -1.51 10.76 7.63
C PHE A 179 -0.98 11.80 6.64
N TYR A 180 -1.06 11.44 5.37
CA TYR A 180 -0.66 12.26 4.24
C TYR A 180 -1.66 13.38 3.98
N SER A 181 -2.95 13.06 3.95
CA SER A 181 -4.03 14.04 3.72
C SER A 181 -5.25 13.73 4.59
N ILE A 182 -5.92 14.79 5.05
CA ILE A 182 -7.22 14.72 5.72
C ILE A 182 -8.10 15.77 5.04
N ALA A 183 -9.10 15.32 4.30
CA ALA A 183 -10.04 16.17 3.59
C ALA A 183 -11.45 15.93 4.11
N VAL A 184 -12.21 17.01 4.30
CA VAL A 184 -13.66 16.90 4.48
C VAL A 184 -14.25 16.72 3.09
N GLN A 185 -15.02 15.64 2.89
CA GLN A 185 -15.74 15.50 1.64
C GLN A 185 -16.84 16.55 1.58
N ASN A 186 -16.70 17.50 0.66
CA ASN A 186 -17.77 18.44 0.39
C ASN A 186 -18.78 17.76 -0.56
N PRO A 187 -20.02 17.45 -0.12
CA PRO A 187 -21.01 16.82 -0.98
C PRO A 187 -21.39 17.68 -2.20
N SER A 188 -21.09 18.98 -2.19
CA SER A 188 -21.31 19.90 -3.31
C SER A 188 -20.22 19.84 -4.39
N VAL A 189 -19.08 19.20 -4.12
CA VAL A 189 -18.03 18.96 -5.12
C VAL A 189 -18.05 17.47 -5.46
N LYS A 190 -19.00 17.06 -6.30
CA LYS A 190 -18.79 15.84 -7.08
C LYS A 190 -17.57 16.14 -7.95
N GLN A 191 -16.40 15.61 -7.59
CA GLN A 191 -15.34 15.42 -8.56
C GLN A 191 -15.93 14.45 -9.58
N THR A 192 -16.54 15.01 -10.63
CA THR A 192 -16.83 14.25 -11.83
C THR A 192 -15.47 13.92 -12.40
N SER A 193 -14.90 12.78 -11.98
CA SER A 193 -13.80 12.14 -12.67
C SER A 193 -14.32 11.77 -14.06
N PHE A 194 -14.25 12.73 -14.97
CA PHE A 194 -14.38 12.45 -16.39
C PHE A 194 -13.20 11.57 -16.76
N PHE A 195 -13.45 10.27 -16.88
CA PHE A 195 -12.54 9.39 -17.61
C PHE A 195 -12.60 9.83 -19.07
N VAL A 196 -11.69 10.70 -19.47
CA VAL A 196 -11.42 10.95 -20.90
C VAL A 196 -10.74 9.70 -21.41
N ASN A 197 -11.53 8.75 -21.92
CA ASN A 197 -10.98 7.77 -22.84
C ASN A 197 -10.63 8.53 -24.12
N THR A 198 -9.34 8.68 -24.37
CA THR A 198 -8.80 9.40 -25.53
C THR A 198 -9.07 8.60 -26.81
N THR A 199 -10.31 8.57 -27.26
CA THR A 199 -10.69 8.28 -28.65
C THR A 199 -11.96 9.09 -28.95
N ASN A 200 -11.77 10.15 -29.75
CA ASN A 200 -12.75 11.08 -30.33
C ASN A 200 -13.11 12.31 -29.50
N VAL A 201 -12.42 13.39 -29.85
CA VAL A 201 -12.77 14.78 -29.59
C VAL A 201 -14.08 15.11 -30.34
N GLN A 202 -15.12 15.50 -29.61
CA GLN A 202 -16.22 16.31 -30.11
C GLN A 202 -16.51 17.37 -29.04
N TYR A 203 -16.30 18.64 -29.39
CA TYR A 203 -16.57 19.77 -28.51
C TYR A 203 -18.08 20.03 -28.49
N THR A 204 -18.68 20.08 -27.30
CA THR A 204 -19.98 20.75 -27.13
C THR A 204 -19.94 21.60 -25.87
N SER A 205 -20.26 22.89 -26.04
CA SER A 205 -20.19 23.97 -25.07
C SER A 205 -21.15 23.82 -23.89
N VAL A 206 -20.74 24.31 -22.72
CA VAL A 206 -21.57 24.40 -21.51
C VAL A 206 -22.40 25.68 -21.58
N VAL A 207 -23.73 25.55 -21.66
CA VAL A 207 -24.65 26.64 -21.32
C VAL A 207 -24.75 26.69 -19.80
N ARG A 208 -24.34 27.81 -19.20
CA ARG A 208 -24.69 28.17 -17.82
C ARG A 208 -26.14 28.62 -17.82
N ASN A 209 -26.98 28.04 -16.95
CA ASN A 209 -28.20 28.69 -16.51
C ASN A 209 -28.01 29.16 -15.06
N ALA A 210 -28.48 30.39 -14.85
CA ALA A 210 -28.41 31.19 -13.64
C ALA A 210 -29.13 30.57 -12.44
#